data_AF-A0A7X6DRR4-F1
#
_entry.id   AF-A0A7X6DRR4-F1
#
_cell.length_a   1.000
_cell.length_b   1.000
_cell.length_c   1.000
_cell.angle_alpha   90.00
_cell.angle_beta   90.00
_cell.angle_gamma   90.00
#
_symmetry.space_group_name_H-M   'P 1'
#
loop_
_entity.id
_entity.type
_entity.pdbx_description
1 polymer ?
#
loop_
_entity_poly.entity_id
_entity_poly.type
_entity_poly.pdbx_seq_one_letter_code
_entity_poly.pdbx_strand_id
1 'polypeptide(L)' 'MKPFEKCLICGGDLVEKEVEKILRGGVHTAVLKVHAEVCLHCGERLYSQETVRRFEEIRAKLERQETADFEPLGQSFKVM' A
#
# COMPACT_ATOMS: atom_id res chain seq x y z
N MET A 1 4.10 -11.99 14.87
CA MET A 1 4.79 -13.10 14.17
C MET A 1 4.97 -12.70 12.72
N LYS A 2 6.16 -12.86 12.14
CA LYS A 2 6.35 -12.73 10.69
C LYS A 2 5.65 -13.91 10.01
N PRO A 3 4.65 -13.70 9.14
CA PRO A 3 3.85 -14.81 8.61
C PRO A 3 4.63 -15.68 7.61
N PHE A 4 5.74 -15.19 7.05
CA PHE A 4 6.54 -15.91 6.05
C PHE A 4 8.03 -15.65 6.26
N GLU A 5 8.85 -16.72 6.21
CA GLU A 5 10.31 -16.62 6.28
C GLU A 5 10.96 -16.33 4.91
N LYS A 6 10.28 -16.72 3.82
CA LYS A 6 10.73 -16.56 2.44
C LYS A 6 9.62 -15.97 1.57
N CYS A 7 10.01 -15.36 0.46
CA CYS A 7 9.07 -14.83 -0.52
C CYS A 7 8.23 -15.95 -1.14
N LEU A 8 6.91 -15.82 -1.09
CA LEU A 8 5.97 -16.78 -1.68
C LEU A 8 5.98 -16.81 -3.21
N ILE A 9 6.58 -15.80 -3.85
CA ILE A 9 6.61 -15.67 -5.31
C ILE A 9 7.87 -16.30 -5.91
N CYS A 10 9.03 -16.16 -5.24
CA CYS A 10 10.30 -16.63 -5.81
C CYS A 10 11.22 -17.37 -4.82
N GLY A 11 10.82 -17.56 -3.55
CA GLY A 11 11.65 -18.21 -2.52
C GLY A 11 12.80 -17.36 -1.98
N GLY A 12 12.95 -16.11 -2.44
CA GLY A 12 14.02 -15.20 -2.01
C GLY A 12 13.86 -14.66 -0.59
N ASP A 13 14.93 -14.06 -0.07
CA ASP A 13 14.94 -13.44 1.26
C ASP A 13 14.05 -12.21 1.35
N LEU A 14 13.38 -12.08 2.49
CA LEU A 14 12.51 -10.97 2.84
C LEU A 14 13.21 -10.08 3.88
N VAL A 15 13.05 -8.77 3.72
CA VAL A 15 13.50 -7.79 4.70
C VAL A 15 12.39 -6.78 4.99
N GLU A 16 12.27 -6.39 6.25
CA GLU A 16 11.32 -5.36 6.66
C GLU A 16 11.81 -3.98 6.20
N LYS A 17 10.96 -3.23 5.52
CA LYS A 17 11.23 -1.86 5.06
C LYS A 17 9.98 -1.00 5.17
N GLU A 18 10.17 0.29 5.41
CA GLU A 18 9.15 1.29 5.14
C GLU A 18 9.04 1.48 3.62
N VAL A 19 7.83 1.32 3.08
CA VAL A 19 7.54 1.48 1.66
C VAL A 19 6.37 2.43 1.46
N GLU A 20 6.40 3.15 0.35
CA GLU A 20 5.26 3.92 -0.11
C GLU A 20 4.25 3.01 -0.84
N LYS A 21 2.98 3.15 -0.49
CA LYS A 21 1.85 2.53 -1.17
C LYS A 21 0.94 3.62 -1.74
N ILE A 22 0.63 3.49 -3.03
CA ILE A 22 -0.38 4.31 -3.69
C ILE A 22 -1.69 3.52 -3.72
N LEU A 23 -2.76 4.13 -3.22
CA LEU A 23 -4.12 3.58 -3.23
C LEU A 23 -5.00 4.45 -4.11
N ARG A 24 -5.87 3.81 -4.89
CA ARG A 24 -6.85 4.46 -5.76
C ARG A 24 -8.25 3.96 -5.41
N GLY A 25 -9.22 4.88 -5.43
CA GLY A 25 -10.65 4.63 -5.29
C GLY A 25 -11.41 5.79 -5.96
N GLY A 26 -12.35 5.46 -6.83
CA GLY A 26 -13.04 6.42 -7.69
C GLY A 26 -12.06 7.28 -8.50
N VAL A 27 -12.18 8.60 -8.34
CA VAL A 27 -11.30 9.60 -8.97
C VAL A 27 -10.15 10.05 -8.07
N HIS A 28 -10.07 9.56 -6.83
CA HIS A 28 -9.10 10.00 -5.84
C HIS A 28 -7.92 9.02 -5.70
N THR A 29 -6.79 9.56 -5.27
CA THR A 29 -5.57 8.80 -4.96
C THR A 29 -5.10 9.20 -3.56
N ALA A 30 -4.74 8.21 -2.74
CA ALA A 30 -4.04 8.42 -1.47
C ALA A 30 -2.66 7.77 -1.52
N VAL A 31 -1.72 8.37 -0.80
CA VAL A 31 -0.38 7.85 -0.61
C VAL A 31 -0.16 7.65 0.88
N LEU A 32 0.38 6.50 1.27
CA LEU A 32 0.75 6.22 2.65
C LEU A 32 2.06 5.44 2.70
N LYS A 33 2.82 5.69 3.77
CA LYS A 33 3.97 4.87 4.14
C LYS A 33 3.54 3.78 5.10
N VAL A 34 3.99 2.56 4.86
CA VAL A 34 3.73 1.41 5.72
C VAL A 34 4.96 0.52 5.80
N HIS A 35 5.07 -0.24 6.88
CA HIS A 35 6.06 -1.31 6.99
C HIS A 35 5.58 -2.53 6.20
N ALA A 36 6.48 -3.13 5.42
CA ALA A 36 6.24 -4.35 4.66
C ALA A 36 7.49 -5.22 4.63
N GLU A 37 7.29 -6.53 4.48
CA GLU A 37 8.38 -7.44 4.11
C GLU A 37 8.58 -7.34 2.60
N VAL A 38 9.78 -6.94 2.18
CA VAL A 38 10.14 -6.74 0.77
C VAL A 38 11.12 -7.82 0.35
N CYS A 39 10.81 -8.53 -0.72
CA CYS A 39 11.74 -9.49 -1.30
C CYS A 39 12.92 -8.78 -1.94
N LEU A 40 14.14 -9.14 -1.52
CA LEU A 40 15.38 -8.59 -2.09
C LEU A 40 15.65 -9.06 -3.52
N HIS A 41 14.97 -10.10 -3.99
CA HIS A 41 15.18 -10.68 -5.30
C HIS A 41 14.17 -10.18 -6.34
N CYS A 42 12.86 -10.31 -6.08
CA CYS A 42 11.82 -9.91 -7.04
C CYS A 42 11.07 -8.62 -6.69
N GLY A 43 11.31 -8.02 -5.52
CA GLY A 43 10.66 -6.79 -5.09
C GLY A 43 9.21 -6.94 -4.61
N GLU A 44 8.70 -8.18 -4.51
CA GLU A 44 7.37 -8.46 -3.93
C GLU A 44 7.24 -7.86 -2.53
N ARG A 45 6.05 -7.36 -2.18
CA ARG A 45 5.79 -6.69 -0.91
C ARG A 45 4.66 -7.41 -0.17
N LEU A 46 4.99 -8.01 0.97
CA LEU A 46 4.02 -8.69 1.83
C LEU A 46 3.60 -7.74 2.96
N TYR A 47 2.29 -7.58 3.12
CA TYR A 47 1.68 -6.70 4.11
C TYR A 47 1.00 -7.53 5.20
N SER A 48 0.97 -7.02 6.42
CA SER A 48 0.16 -7.63 7.49
C SER A 48 -1.33 -7.54 7.17
N GLN A 49 -2.13 -8.45 7.74
CA GLN A 49 -3.59 -8.42 7.55
C GLN A 49 -4.20 -7.09 8.01
N GLU A 50 -3.69 -6.49 9.10
CA GLU A 50 -4.09 -5.17 9.58
C GLU A 50 -3.80 -4.08 8.54
N THR A 51 -2.62 -4.10 7.92
CA THR A 51 -2.25 -3.15 6.88
C THR A 51 -3.14 -3.31 5.64
N VAL A 52 -3.46 -4.55 5.26
CA VAL A 52 -4.40 -4.82 4.14
C VAL A 52 -5.80 -4.28 4.45
N ARG A 53 -6.34 -4.52 5.66
CA ARG A 53 -7.63 -3.96 6.08
C ARG A 53 -7.65 -2.43 6.02
N ARG A 54 -6.58 -1.78 6.51
CA ARG A 54 -6.43 -0.32 6.41
C ARG A 54 -6.42 0.15 4.95
N PHE A 55 -5.81 -0.60 4.02
CA PHE A 55 -5.87 -0.26 2.60
C PHE A 55 -7.29 -0.34 2.05
N GLU A 56 -8.05 -1.37 2.42
CA GLU A 56 -9.44 -1.55 2.00
C GLU A 56 -10.34 -0.42 2.52
N GLU A 57 -10.19 -0.04 3.79
CA GLU A 57 -10.89 1.10 4.39
C GLU A 57 -10.59 2.42 3.67
N ILE A 58 -9.32 2.71 3.39
CA ILE A 58 -8.93 3.93 2.66
C ILE A 58 -9.49 3.90 1.24
N ARG A 59 -9.43 2.77 0.53
CA ARG A 59 -10.00 2.64 -0.83
C ARG A 59 -11.51 2.90 -0.81
N ALA A 60 -12.23 2.36 0.17
CA ALA A 60 -13.66 2.59 0.31
C ALA A 60 -13.99 4.07 0.56
N LYS A 61 -13.22 4.75 1.43
CA LYS A 61 -13.35 6.20 1.65
C LYS A 61 -13.08 7.00 0.38
N LEU A 62 -12.02 6.69 -0.36
CA LEU A 62 -11.70 7.35 -1.63
C LEU A 62 -12.82 7.18 -2.65
N GLU A 63 -13.37 5.96 -2.80
CA GLU A 63 -14.49 5.68 -3.70
C GLU A 63 -15.74 6.51 -3.35
N ARG A 64 -16.05 6.63 -2.05
CA ARG A 64 -17.19 7.42 -1.53
C ARG A 64 -16.90 8.91 -1.39
N GLN A 65 -15.70 9.37 -1.75
CA GLN A 65 -15.25 10.76 -1.59
C GLN A 65 -15.25 11.25 -0.12
N GLU A 66 -15.13 10.33 0.83
CA GLU A 66 -15.10 10.59 2.27
C GLU A 66 -13.67 10.92 2.73
N THR A 67 -13.09 12.02 2.22
CA THR A 67 -11.67 12.38 2.42
C THR A 67 -11.46 13.56 3.37
N ALA A 68 -12.47 13.90 4.18
CA ALA A 68 -12.40 15.05 5.10
C ALA A 68 -11.29 14.90 6.16
N ASP A 69 -10.91 13.67 6.50
CA ASP A 69 -9.83 13.34 7.43
C ASP A 69 -8.48 13.06 6.74
N PHE A 70 -8.37 13.26 5.42
CA PHE A 70 -7.12 13.07 4.68
C PHE A 70 -6.42 14.41 4.41
N GLU A 71 -5.10 14.40 4.44
CA GLU A 71 -4.29 15.56 4.06
C GLU A 71 -4.21 15.65 2.52
N PRO A 72 -4.55 16.80 1.91
CA PRO A 72 -4.37 17.00 0.48
C PRO A 72 -2.89 16.87 0.08
N LEU A 73 -2.59 16.00 -0.87
CA LEU A 73 -1.22 15.80 -1.38
C LEU A 73 -1.13 16.20 -2.86
N GLY A 74 -0.63 17.41 -3.11
CA GLY A 74 -0.37 17.92 -4.46
C GLY A 74 -1.61 17.95 -5.36
N GLN A 75 -1.37 18.04 -6.67
CA GLN A 75 -2.41 17.94 -7.71
C GLN A 75 -2.05 16.83 -8.67
N SER A 76 -3.04 16.03 -9.07
CA SER A 76 -2.89 15.00 -10.09
C SER A 76 -3.48 15.48 -11.41
N PHE A 77 -2.76 15.27 -12.50
CA PHE A 77 -3.16 15.69 -13.83
C PHE A 77 -3.21 14.49 -14.76
N LYS A 78 -4.27 14.39 -15.58
CA LYS A 78 -4.34 13.44 -16.69
C LYS A 78 -3.84 14.14 -17.95
N VAL A 79 -2.80 13.59 -18.58
CA VAL A 79 -2.35 14.04 -19.91
C VAL A 79 -3.12 13.23 -20.96
N MET A 80 -3.70 13.91 -21.94
CA MET A 80 -4.42 13.32 -23.08
C MET A 80 -3.57 13.41 -24.35
#